data_AF-A0A7C8UTM2-F1
#
_entry.id   AF-A0A7C8UTM2-F1
#
_cell.length_a   1.000
_cell.length_b   1.000
_cell.length_c   1.000
_cell.angle_alpha   90.00
_cell.angle_beta   90.00
_cell.angle_gamma   90.00
#
_symmetry.space_group_name_H-M   'P 1'
#
loop_
_entity.id
_entity.type
_entity.pdbx_description
1 polymer ?
#
loop_
_entity_poly.entity_id
_entity_poly.type
_entity_poly.pdbx_seq_one_letter_code
_entity_poly.pdbx_strand_id
1 'polypeptide(L)'
;MGGWTLLIKSLGLCLSVASGLWLGKEGPLVHVACSCANILMKPFHSISRNEARKREILSAAAAAGISVAFGSPIGGVLFSLEQVSYYFPDKTMWQSFVCAMVAAVTLQVRSVILV
;
A
#
# COMPACT_ATOMS: atom_id res chain seq x y z
N MET A 1 -12.31 -3.07 6.40
CA MET A 1 -11.05 -3.14 7.17
C MET A 1 -11.14 -2.24 8.40
N GLY A 2 -10.95 -2.80 9.59
CA GLY A 2 -11.09 -2.07 10.86
C GLY A 2 -9.74 -1.50 11.34
N GLY A 3 -9.76 -0.40 12.09
CA GLY A 3 -8.54 0.15 12.71
C GLY A 3 -7.87 -0.83 13.67
N TRP A 4 -8.65 -1.69 14.32
CA TRP A 4 -8.15 -2.76 15.18
C TRP A 4 -7.33 -3.82 14.44
N THR A 5 -7.77 -4.23 13.25
CA THR A 5 -7.02 -5.21 12.45
C THR A 5 -5.67 -4.67 11.96
N LEU A 6 -5.56 -3.35 11.79
CA LEU A 6 -4.31 -2.68 11.43
C LEU A 6 -3.28 -2.72 12.55
N LEU A 7 -3.69 -2.33 13.75
CA LEU A 7 -2.79 -2.25 14.90
C LEU A 7 -2.25 -3.62 15.27
N ILE A 8 -3.10 -4.65 15.27
CA ILE A 8 -2.70 -6.02 15.57
C ILE A 8 -1.69 -6.53 14.52
N LYS A 9 -1.92 -6.28 13.22
CA LYS A 9 -0.98 -6.69 12.15
C LYS A 9 0.35 -5.95 12.26
N SER A 10 0.34 -4.65 12.55
CA SER A 10 1.57 -3.87 12.68
C SER A 10 2.40 -4.31 13.88
N LEU A 11 1.76 -4.49 15.05
CA LEU A 11 2.44 -4.98 16.26
C LEU A 11 2.95 -6.41 16.07
N GLY A 12 2.14 -7.28 15.48
CA GLY A 12 2.54 -8.65 15.16
C GLY A 12 3.74 -8.71 14.22
N LEU A 13 3.80 -7.82 13.21
CA LEU A 13 4.96 -7.72 12.32
C LEU A 13 6.22 -7.29 13.08
N CYS A 14 6.13 -6.25 13.93
CA CYS A 14 7.26 -5.80 14.73
C CYS A 14 7.78 -6.90 15.68
N LEU A 15 6.87 -7.60 16.37
CA LEU A 15 7.22 -8.69 17.27
C LEU A 15 7.82 -9.89 16.51
N SER A 16 7.29 -10.22 15.34
CA SER A 16 7.81 -11.30 14.49
C SER A 16 9.23 -11.02 14.01
N VAL A 17 9.52 -9.77 13.62
CA VAL A 17 10.87 -9.35 13.21
C VAL A 17 11.81 -9.33 14.42
N ALA A 18 11.35 -8.87 15.58
CA ALA A 18 12.13 -8.88 16.82
C ALA A 18 12.48 -10.31 17.30
N SER A 19 11.59 -11.27 17.08
CA SER A 19 11.81 -12.68 17.41
C SER A 19 12.72 -13.43 16.42
N GLY A 20 13.17 -12.79 15.32
CA GLY A 20 14.09 -13.39 14.36
C GLY A 20 13.50 -14.51 13.50
N LEU A 21 12.17 -14.56 13.35
CA LEU A 21 11.53 -15.56 12.49
C LEU A 21 11.75 -15.24 11.01
N TRP A 22 11.98 -16.28 10.19
CA TRP A 22 12.09 -16.21 8.73
C TRP A 22 10.70 -16.06 8.09
N LEU A 23 10.07 -14.91 8.29
CA LEU A 23 8.76 -14.56 7.76
C LEU A 23 8.87 -13.37 6.82
N GLY A 24 8.16 -13.42 5.69
CA GLY A 24 8.10 -12.32 4.74
C GLY A 24 7.26 -11.15 5.26
N LYS A 25 7.89 -9.98 5.46
CA LYS A 25 7.20 -8.74 5.88
C LYS A 25 6.35 -8.09 4.77
N GLU A 26 6.51 -8.54 3.53
CA GLU A 26 5.98 -7.86 2.35
C GLU A 26 4.45 -7.96 2.26
N GLY A 27 3.87 -9.15 2.49
CA GLY A 27 2.41 -9.35 2.44
C GLY A 27 1.63 -8.50 3.47
N PRO A 28 2.03 -8.48 4.76
CA PRO A 28 1.40 -7.61 5.75
C PRO A 28 1.50 -6.13 5.43
N LEU A 29 2.60 -5.67 4.81
CA LEU A 29 2.82 -4.25 4.50
C LEU A 29 1.82 -3.71 3.48
N VAL A 30 1.50 -4.51 2.45
CA VAL A 30 0.44 -4.17 1.47
C VAL A 30 -0.92 -4.04 2.15
N HIS A 31 -1.24 -4.99 3.05
CA HIS A 31 -2.51 -4.98 3.76
C HIS A 31 -2.64 -3.78 4.71
N VAL A 32 -1.54 -3.35 5.33
CA VAL A 32 -1.48 -2.14 6.16
C VAL A 32 -1.74 -0.91 5.31
N ALA A 33 -1.09 -0.77 4.15
CA ALA A 33 -1.31 0.34 3.22
C ALA A 33 -2.78 0.44 2.76
N CYS A 34 -3.39 -0.68 2.32
CA CYS A 34 -4.79 -0.73 1.90
C CYS A 34 -5.77 -0.39 3.03
N SER A 35 -5.48 -0.86 4.24
CA SER A 35 -6.34 -0.59 5.39
C SER A 35 -6.24 0.88 5.84
N CYS A 36 -5.05 1.50 5.77
CA CYS A 36 -4.87 2.93 5.98
C CYS A 36 -5.66 3.75 4.95
N ALA A 37 -5.54 3.41 3.66
CA ALA A 37 -6.33 4.03 2.61
C ALA A 37 -7.85 3.87 2.86
N ASN A 38 -8.30 2.69 3.27
CA ASN A 38 -9.71 2.45 3.60
C ASN A 38 -10.20 3.30 4.79
N ILE A 39 -9.35 3.65 5.77
CA ILE A 39 -9.71 4.56 6.87
C ILE A 39 -9.80 6.00 6.36
N LEU A 40 -8.84 6.43 5.52
CA LEU A 40 -8.85 7.76 4.91
C LEU A 40 -10.06 7.99 3.99
N MET A 41 -10.61 6.92 3.40
CA MET A 41 -11.83 7.00 2.59
C MET A 41 -13.12 7.14 3.40
N LYS A 42 -13.17 6.69 4.67
CA LYS A 42 -14.38 6.75 5.52
C LYS A 42 -14.97 8.16 5.70
N PRO A 43 -14.19 9.24 5.95
CA PRO A 43 -14.76 10.59 6.05
C PRO A 43 -15.29 11.13 4.72
N PHE A 44 -14.83 10.60 3.58
CA PHE A 44 -15.28 11.04 2.25
C PHE A 44 -16.47 10.22 1.74
N HIS A 45 -17.67 10.61 2.16
CA HIS A 45 -18.94 9.95 1.80
C HIS A 45 -19.17 9.86 0.27
N SER A 46 -18.64 10.82 -0.50
CA SER A 46 -18.72 10.83 -1.98
C SER A 46 -17.89 9.71 -2.64
N ILE A 47 -16.73 9.36 -2.06
CA ILE A 47 -15.89 8.25 -2.53
C ILE A 47 -16.45 6.91 -2.06
N SER A 48 -17.00 6.86 -0.84
CA SER A 48 -17.46 5.60 -0.23
C SER A 48 -18.70 4.99 -0.90
N ARG A 49 -19.52 5.78 -1.63
CA ARG A 49 -20.68 5.24 -2.39
C ARG A 49 -20.29 4.59 -3.71
N ASN A 50 -19.12 4.91 -4.28
CA ASN A 50 -18.70 4.39 -5.56
C ASN A 50 -17.64 3.29 -5.39
N GLU A 51 -18.09 2.04 -5.45
CA GLU A 51 -17.22 0.86 -5.30
C GLU A 51 -16.12 0.80 -6.38
N ALA A 52 -16.34 1.38 -7.57
CA ALA A 52 -15.31 1.46 -8.60
C ALA A 52 -14.13 2.35 -8.16
N ARG A 53 -14.40 3.57 -7.70
CA ARG A 53 -13.35 4.49 -7.20
C ARG A 53 -12.64 3.95 -5.96
N LYS A 54 -13.37 3.24 -5.10
CA LYS A 54 -12.78 2.61 -3.92
C LYS A 54 -11.76 1.54 -4.34
N ARG A 55 -12.07 0.71 -5.35
CA ARG A 55 -11.12 -0.27 -5.89
C ARG A 55 -9.90 0.39 -6.54
N GLU A 56 -10.10 1.50 -7.24
CA GLU A 56 -9.00 2.28 -7.82
C GLU A 56 -8.03 2.80 -6.74
N ILE A 57 -8.55 3.42 -5.67
CA ILE A 57 -7.70 3.95 -4.60
C ILE A 57 -7.05 2.81 -3.79
N LEU A 58 -7.75 1.70 -3.56
CA LEU A 58 -7.16 0.52 -2.92
C LEU A 58 -6.04 -0.09 -3.76
N SER A 59 -6.17 -0.08 -5.09
CA SER A 59 -5.11 -0.56 -5.98
C SER A 59 -3.91 0.40 -5.98
N ALA A 60 -4.14 1.71 -6.00
CA ALA A 60 -3.07 2.70 -5.83
C ALA A 60 -2.33 2.52 -4.48
N ALA A 61 -3.08 2.29 -3.39
CA ALA A 61 -2.51 2.04 -2.08
C ALA A 61 -1.73 0.73 -2.01
N ALA A 62 -2.19 -0.32 -2.68
CA ALA A 62 -1.47 -1.59 -2.80
C ALA A 62 -0.15 -1.40 -3.55
N ALA A 63 -0.18 -0.71 -4.70
CA ALA A 63 1.03 -0.40 -5.49
C ALA A 63 2.05 0.40 -4.67
N ALA A 64 1.61 1.42 -3.93
CA ALA A 64 2.46 2.19 -3.05
C ALA A 64 3.04 1.35 -1.90
N GLY A 65 2.23 0.48 -1.27
CA GLY A 65 2.68 -0.44 -0.23
C GLY A 65 3.76 -1.40 -0.74
N ILE A 66 3.59 -1.95 -1.94
CA ILE A 66 4.57 -2.85 -2.57
C ILE A 66 5.84 -2.09 -2.95
N SER A 67 5.70 -0.86 -3.46
CA SER A 67 6.83 0.04 -3.75
C SER A 67 7.68 0.30 -2.50
N VAL A 68 7.07 0.50 -1.34
CA VAL A 68 7.76 0.65 -0.04
C VAL A 68 8.36 -0.68 0.46
N ALA A 69 7.70 -1.80 0.18
CA ALA A 69 8.17 -3.12 0.57
C ALA A 69 9.47 -3.52 -0.16
N PHE A 70 9.50 -3.33 -1.48
CA PHE A 70 10.59 -3.78 -2.37
C PHE A 70 11.52 -2.68 -2.86
N GLY A 71 11.19 -1.40 -2.65
CA GLY A 71 11.95 -0.27 -3.17
C GLY A 71 11.84 -0.08 -4.69
N SER A 72 10.84 -0.69 -5.34
CA SER A 72 10.63 -0.61 -6.79
C SER A 72 9.23 -0.08 -7.13
N PRO A 73 9.11 1.17 -7.62
CA PRO A 73 7.82 1.77 -7.93
C PRO A 73 7.14 1.12 -9.15
N ILE A 74 7.91 0.76 -10.18
CA ILE A 74 7.37 0.10 -11.39
C ILE A 74 6.90 -1.31 -11.05
N GLY A 75 7.68 -2.06 -10.26
CA GLY A 75 7.30 -3.39 -9.80
C GLY A 75 6.03 -3.37 -8.95
N GLY A 76 5.88 -2.36 -8.08
CA GLY A 76 4.67 -2.17 -7.27
C GLY A 76 3.40 -1.95 -8.09
N VAL A 77 3.48 -1.12 -9.13
CA VAL A 77 2.33 -0.85 -10.01
C VAL A 77 1.97 -2.08 -10.86
N LEU A 78 2.96 -2.75 -11.46
CA LEU A 78 2.74 -3.95 -12.26
C LEU A 78 2.12 -5.08 -11.42
N PHE A 79 2.62 -5.30 -10.20
CA PHE A 79 2.03 -6.29 -9.31
C PHE A 79 0.59 -5.93 -8.92
N SER A 80 0.30 -4.64 -8.68
CA SER A 80 -1.06 -4.21 -8.37
C SER A 80 -2.01 -4.36 -9.57
N LEU A 81 -1.51 -4.24 -10.80
CA LEU A 81 -2.28 -4.52 -12.02
C LEU A 81 -2.57 -6.01 -12.17
N GLU A 82 -1.60 -6.86 -11.87
CA GLU A 82 -1.75 -8.32 -11.95
C GLU A 82 -2.72 -8.87 -10.89
N GLN A 83 -2.63 -8.38 -9.64
CA GLN A 83 -3.29 -9.01 -8.49
C GLN A 83 -4.54 -8.28 -7.98
N VAL A 84 -4.68 -6.96 -8.18
CA VAL A 84 -5.73 -6.18 -7.50
C VAL A 84 -6.84 -5.70 -8.45
N SER A 85 -6.54 -5.37 -9.70
CA SER A 85 -7.56 -4.86 -10.64
C SER A 85 -7.32 -5.29 -12.09
N TYR A 86 -8.31 -6.00 -12.66
CA TYR A 86 -8.34 -6.40 -14.08
C TYR A 86 -8.61 -5.22 -15.03
N TYR A 87 -9.15 -4.11 -14.51
CA TYR A 87 -9.50 -2.93 -15.29
C TYR A 87 -9.01 -1.67 -14.58
N PHE A 88 -8.02 -1.01 -15.17
CA PHE A 88 -7.46 0.25 -14.70
C PHE A 88 -7.67 1.31 -15.78
N PRO A 89 -8.48 2.37 -15.54
CA PRO A 89 -8.53 3.49 -16.46
C PRO A 89 -7.15 4.18 -16.50
N ASP A 90 -6.73 4.65 -17.68
CA ASP A 90 -5.39 5.20 -17.91
C ASP A 90 -5.01 6.30 -16.93
N LYS A 91 -6.00 7.11 -16.53
CA LYS A 91 -5.83 8.19 -15.54
C LYS A 91 -5.45 7.66 -14.16
N THR A 92 -6.08 6.57 -13.70
CA THR A 92 -5.80 5.97 -12.40
C THR A 92 -4.46 5.21 -12.42
N MET A 93 -4.09 4.63 -13.57
CA MET A 93 -2.76 4.03 -13.74
C MET A 93 -1.64 5.06 -13.50
N TRP A 94 -1.74 6.23 -14.13
CA TRP A 94 -0.78 7.32 -13.93
C TRP A 94 -0.75 7.81 -12.46
N GLN A 95 -1.91 7.93 -11.82
CA GLN A 95 -2.00 8.34 -10.41
C GLN A 95 -1.35 7.32 -9.47
N SER A 96 -1.58 6.02 -9.69
CA SER A 96 -0.95 4.94 -8.93
C SER A 96 0.57 4.95 -9.11
N PHE A 97 1.05 5.22 -10.32
CA PHE A 97 2.47 5.33 -10.61
C PHE A 97 3.13 6.50 -9.86
N VAL A 98 2.53 7.69 -9.91
CA VAL A 98 3.02 8.84 -9.15
C VAL A 98 3.01 8.56 -7.64
N CYS A 99 1.95 7.93 -7.13
CA CYS A 99 1.87 7.54 -5.72
C CYS A 99 2.99 6.56 -5.32
N ALA A 100 3.22 5.52 -6.13
CA ALA A 100 4.27 4.54 -5.91
C ALA A 100 5.68 5.16 -5.98
N MET A 101 5.91 6.10 -6.92
CA MET A 101 7.15 6.87 -7.03
C MET A 101 7.41 7.73 -5.78
N VAL A 102 6.41 8.48 -5.32
CA VAL A 102 6.54 9.31 -4.10
C VAL A 102 6.84 8.42 -2.89
N ALA A 103 6.18 7.27 -2.79
CA ALA A 103 6.42 6.32 -1.71
C ALA A 103 7.85 5.74 -1.75
N ALA A 104 8.35 5.36 -2.93
CA ALA A 104 9.73 4.91 -3.12
C ALA A 104 10.75 6.00 -2.76
N VAL A 105 10.57 7.23 -3.25
CA VAL A 105 11.45 8.36 -2.94
C VAL A 105 11.45 8.65 -1.44
N THR A 106 10.29 8.62 -0.79
CA THR A 106 10.18 8.82 0.67
C THR A 106 10.97 7.77 1.44
N LEU A 107 10.89 6.49 1.02
CA LEU A 107 11.71 5.43 1.59
C LEU A 107 13.19 5.70 1.36
N GLN A 108 13.59 6.02 0.13
CA GLN A 108 14.98 6.25 -0.24
C GLN A 108 15.60 7.41 0.55
N VAL A 109 14.88 8.53 0.69
CA VAL A 109 15.31 9.69 1.47
C VAL A 109 15.52 9.32 2.93
N ARG A 110 14.58 8.58 3.54
CA ARG A 110 14.74 8.12 4.93
C ARG A 110 15.93 7.18 5.08
N SER A 111 16.15 6.28 4.11
CA SER A 111 17.31 5.38 4.13
C SER A 111 18.64 6.12 3.98
N VAL A 112 18.70 7.19 3.18
CA VAL A 112 19.91 8.01 3.00
C VAL A 112 20.22 8.85 4.24
N ILE A 113 19.22 9.28 5.01
CA ILE A 113 19.42 10.12 6.20
C ILE A 113 19.83 9.34 7.45
N LEU A 114 19.62 8.02 7.45
CA LEU A 114 19.89 7.12 8.58
C LEU A 114 21.21 6.33 8.43
N VAL A 115 21.89 6.49 7.29
CA VAL A 115 23.21 5.92 6.98
C VAL A 115 24.25 7.03 6.98
#